data_AF-A0A165M7K8-F1
#
_entry.id   AF-A0A165M7K8-F1
#
_cell.length_a   1.000
_cell.length_b   1.000
_cell.length_c   1.000
_cell.angle_alpha   90.00
_cell.angle_beta   90.00
_cell.angle_gamma   90.00
#
_symmetry.space_group_name_H-M   'P 1'
#
loop_
_entity.id
_entity.type
_entity.pdbx_description
1 polymer ?
#
loop_
_entity_poly.entity_id
_entity_poly.type
_entity_poly.pdbx_seq_one_letter_code
_entity_poly.pdbx_strand_id
1 'polypeptide(L)'
;MRSILIPVSTKLKQSGTNGWNISNQKRKEASNLDDISADIKFPPDPPSKELIQKIIHGFSQAQITSIIEEGSCAVCGILCPCSKLTLLTNYKEKLHLLSDNGRVVTRRERKTKSDPVMVIPGPILNFRSDMICPKCAQSLDKNKPPELALANGLWIGDMPTELQNLTLAEQLLIARVRHNRCVVRVSSGMHKMRANAVMFANPTPTIY
;
A
#
# COMPACT_ATOMS: atom_id res chain seq x y z
N MET A 1 -7.95 -32.09 -53.19
CA MET A 1 -6.54 -32.48 -52.96
C MET A 1 -6.35 -32.78 -51.49
N ARG A 2 -5.99 -34.02 -51.19
CA ARG A 2 -5.39 -34.61 -49.98
C ARG A 2 -5.60 -33.89 -48.64
N SER A 3 -6.61 -34.36 -47.92
CA SER A 3 -6.62 -34.48 -46.47
C SER A 3 -5.47 -35.37 -46.01
N ILE A 4 -4.69 -34.90 -45.03
CA ILE A 4 -3.75 -35.71 -44.26
C ILE A 4 -4.24 -35.70 -42.82
N LEU A 5 -4.95 -36.78 -42.48
CA LEU A 5 -5.12 -37.27 -41.12
C LEU A 5 -3.88 -38.08 -40.72
N ILE A 6 -3.88 -38.53 -39.46
CA ILE A 6 -3.06 -39.60 -38.84
C ILE A 6 -1.92 -39.01 -37.98
N PRO A 7 -1.61 -39.56 -36.78
CA PRO A 7 -2.46 -40.05 -35.70
C PRO A 7 -1.95 -39.61 -34.31
N VAL A 8 -2.79 -39.73 -33.28
CA VAL A 8 -2.32 -39.88 -31.89
C VAL A 8 -1.96 -41.35 -31.70
N SER A 9 -0.68 -41.65 -31.46
CA SER A 9 -0.24 -42.97 -30.99
C SER A 9 0.79 -42.84 -29.88
N THR A 10 0.61 -43.73 -28.91
CA THR A 10 1.19 -43.83 -27.58
C THR A 10 2.52 -44.59 -27.57
N LYS A 11 3.24 -44.47 -26.42
CA LYS A 11 4.41 -45.24 -25.92
C LYS A 11 5.76 -44.64 -26.32
N LEU A 12 6.78 -44.44 -25.48
CA LEU A 12 7.19 -44.83 -24.11
C LEU A 12 8.09 -43.67 -23.59
N LYS A 13 8.37 -43.44 -22.30
CA LYS A 13 9.13 -44.30 -21.39
C LYS A 13 9.17 -43.61 -20.01
N GLN A 14 8.99 -44.40 -18.96
CA GLN A 14 9.17 -43.98 -17.58
C GLN A 14 10.66 -43.66 -17.31
N SER A 15 10.92 -42.47 -16.79
CA SER A 15 12.02 -42.17 -15.87
C SER A 15 11.40 -41.25 -14.81
N GLY A 16 11.07 -41.72 -13.62
CA GLY A 16 12.01 -42.33 -12.71
C GLY A 16 12.62 -41.22 -11.85
N THR A 17 11.94 -40.94 -10.73
CA THR A 17 12.47 -40.35 -9.49
C THR A 17 12.37 -38.81 -9.27
N ASN A 18 11.75 -38.48 -8.11
CA ASN A 18 12.08 -37.37 -7.19
C ASN A 18 11.25 -36.07 -7.17
N GLY A 19 10.00 -36.06 -7.66
CA GLY A 19 9.07 -34.93 -7.46
C GLY A 19 8.30 -34.93 -6.13
N TRP A 20 8.26 -36.06 -5.40
CA TRP A 20 7.38 -36.26 -4.24
C TRP A 20 8.04 -36.06 -2.87
N ASN A 21 9.36 -35.83 -2.84
CA ASN A 21 10.11 -35.68 -1.58
C ASN A 21 10.31 -34.22 -1.14
N ILE A 22 10.16 -33.25 -2.05
CA ILE A 22 10.37 -31.82 -1.75
C ILE A 22 9.14 -31.21 -1.03
N SER A 23 7.94 -31.71 -1.31
CA SER A 23 6.70 -31.25 -0.64
C SER A 23 6.54 -31.77 0.79
N ASN A 24 7.09 -32.96 1.09
CA ASN A 24 7.04 -33.54 2.43
C ASN A 24 8.03 -32.89 3.40
N GLN A 25 9.13 -32.30 2.91
CA GLN A 25 10.10 -31.62 3.76
C GLN A 25 9.54 -30.30 4.33
N LYS A 26 8.83 -29.51 3.49
CA LYS A 26 8.11 -28.30 3.95
C LYS A 26 6.90 -28.59 4.84
N ARG A 27 6.23 -29.75 4.66
CA ARG A 27 5.14 -30.17 5.57
C ARG A 27 5.65 -30.68 6.92
N LYS A 28 6.86 -31.24 6.99
CA LYS A 28 7.50 -31.67 8.25
C LYS A 28 8.03 -30.50 9.09
N GLU A 29 8.35 -29.37 8.49
CA GLU A 29 8.75 -28.17 9.23
C GLU A 29 7.55 -27.45 9.88
N ALA A 30 6.35 -27.56 9.27
CA ALA A 30 5.12 -27.00 9.84
C ALA A 30 4.52 -27.83 10.98
N SER A 31 4.87 -29.13 11.09
CA SER A 31 4.43 -29.99 12.21
C SER A 31 5.25 -29.81 13.50
N ASN A 32 6.29 -28.96 13.48
CA ASN A 32 7.16 -28.70 14.64
C ASN A 32 6.74 -27.47 15.47
N LEU A 33 5.63 -26.79 15.11
CA LEU A 33 5.06 -25.71 15.93
C LEU A 33 4.07 -26.20 16.98
N ASP A 34 3.60 -27.45 16.85
CA ASP A 34 2.69 -28.09 17.80
C ASP A 34 3.43 -28.92 18.88
N ASP A 35 4.75 -29.11 18.73
CA ASP A 35 5.63 -29.69 19.77
C ASP A 35 6.11 -28.63 20.78
N ILE A 36 5.32 -27.56 20.98
CA ILE A 36 5.46 -26.68 22.12
C ILE A 36 4.90 -27.43 23.33
N SER A 37 5.76 -28.21 23.97
CA SER A 37 5.73 -28.55 25.39
C SER A 37 4.37 -28.99 25.95
N ALA A 38 4.21 -30.29 26.17
CA ALA A 38 3.15 -30.88 27.00
C ALA A 38 3.15 -30.40 28.47
N ASP A 39 3.94 -29.39 28.81
CA ASP A 39 4.17 -28.85 30.16
C ASP A 39 3.66 -27.40 30.32
N ILE A 40 2.98 -26.82 29.30
CA ILE A 40 2.33 -25.52 29.46
C ILE A 40 1.00 -25.71 30.19
N LYS A 41 1.03 -25.49 31.50
CA LYS A 41 -0.17 -25.49 32.35
C LYS A 41 -1.09 -24.35 31.92
N PHE A 42 -2.26 -24.70 31.37
CA PHE A 42 -3.30 -23.74 30.99
C PHE A 42 -4.50 -23.84 31.95
N PRO A 43 -5.07 -22.71 32.43
CA PRO A 43 -4.59 -21.35 32.19
C PRO A 43 -3.25 -21.09 32.88
N PRO A 44 -2.41 -20.20 32.32
CA PRO A 44 -1.16 -19.81 32.95
C PRO A 44 -1.44 -19.19 34.32
N ASP A 45 -0.49 -19.35 35.24
CA ASP A 45 -0.54 -18.69 36.53
C ASP A 45 -0.58 -17.15 36.35
N PRO A 46 -1.23 -16.40 37.26
CA PRO A 46 -1.30 -14.96 37.18
C PRO A 46 0.11 -14.33 37.18
N PRO A 47 0.34 -13.27 36.40
CA PRO A 47 1.65 -12.62 36.32
C PRO A 47 2.05 -12.01 37.67
N SER A 48 3.35 -12.00 37.98
CA SER A 48 3.87 -11.38 39.19
C SER A 48 3.62 -9.85 39.18
N LYS A 49 3.50 -9.25 40.37
CA LYS A 49 3.32 -7.78 40.49
C LYS A 49 4.43 -7.00 39.80
N GLU A 50 5.67 -7.47 39.87
CA GLU A 50 6.81 -6.88 39.17
C GLU A 50 6.65 -6.94 37.64
N LEU A 51 6.17 -8.07 37.11
CA LEU A 51 5.93 -8.21 35.69
C LEU A 51 4.81 -7.27 35.23
N ILE A 52 3.71 -7.19 36.00
CA ILE A 52 2.62 -6.25 35.73
C ILE A 52 3.17 -4.80 35.71
N GLN A 53 3.97 -4.41 36.70
CA GLN A 53 4.56 -3.07 36.74
C GLN A 53 5.48 -2.79 35.56
N LYS A 54 6.32 -3.76 35.16
CA LYS A 54 7.17 -3.65 33.96
C LYS A 54 6.35 -3.49 32.69
N ILE A 55 5.25 -4.23 32.55
CA ILE A 55 4.34 -4.13 31.41
C ILE A 55 3.70 -2.73 31.37
N ILE A 56 3.18 -2.25 32.51
CA ILE A 56 2.56 -0.92 32.60
C ILE A 56 3.58 0.17 32.23
N HIS A 57 4.79 0.11 32.80
CA HIS A 57 5.82 1.10 32.51
C HIS A 57 6.27 1.05 31.05
N GLY A 58 6.52 -0.15 30.52
CA GLY A 58 6.91 -0.34 29.13
C GLY A 58 5.84 0.16 28.16
N PHE A 59 4.56 -0.10 28.45
CA PHE A 59 3.44 0.42 27.68
C PHE A 59 3.38 1.96 27.73
N SER A 60 3.48 2.54 28.93
CA SER A 60 3.46 3.99 29.09
C SER A 60 4.62 4.67 28.34
N GLN A 61 5.83 4.09 28.38
CA GLN A 61 6.99 4.60 27.64
C GLN A 61 6.79 4.49 26.12
N ALA A 62 6.21 3.39 25.65
CA ALA A 62 5.92 3.18 24.23
C ALA A 62 4.80 4.11 23.69
N GLN A 63 4.00 4.68 24.59
CA GLN A 63 2.89 5.57 24.25
C GLN A 63 3.16 7.06 24.49
N ILE A 64 4.43 7.45 24.68
CA ILE A 64 4.77 8.88 24.79
C ILE A 64 4.47 9.58 23.47
N THR A 65 3.95 10.80 23.55
CA THR A 65 3.56 11.64 22.41
C THR A 65 4.63 11.72 21.33
N SER A 66 5.91 11.87 21.68
CA SER A 66 7.02 11.96 20.72
C SER A 66 7.27 10.69 19.89
N ILE A 67 6.75 9.54 20.33
CA ILE A 67 6.83 8.26 19.63
C ILE A 67 5.59 8.03 18.76
N ILE A 68 4.43 8.50 19.23
CA ILE A 68 3.14 8.35 18.53
C ILE A 68 2.97 9.42 17.44
N GLU A 69 3.39 10.66 17.70
CA GLU A 69 3.24 11.75 16.74
C GLU A 69 3.92 11.40 15.42
N GLU A 70 3.14 11.48 14.36
CA GLU A 70 3.59 11.19 13.01
C GLU A 70 3.73 12.47 12.21
N GLY A 71 4.83 12.58 11.48
CA GLY A 71 5.05 13.60 10.47
C GLY A 71 5.06 12.97 9.09
N SER A 72 4.66 13.75 8.09
CA SER A 72 4.74 13.31 6.69
C SER A 72 6.15 13.49 6.15
N CYS A 73 6.58 12.58 5.27
CA CYS A 73 7.83 12.76 4.53
C CYS A 73 7.63 13.70 3.33
N ALA A 74 8.50 14.69 3.18
CA ALA A 74 8.57 15.61 2.05
C ALA A 74 8.81 14.89 0.70
N VAL A 75 9.51 13.75 0.71
CA VAL A 75 9.94 13.07 -0.52
C VAL A 75 8.92 12.03 -1.01
N CYS A 76 8.31 11.26 -0.10
CA CYS A 76 7.37 10.19 -0.47
C CYS A 76 5.93 10.39 0.06
N GLY A 77 5.68 11.40 0.91
CA GLY A 77 4.37 11.65 1.51
C GLY A 77 3.94 10.70 2.62
N ILE A 78 4.68 9.61 2.87
CA ILE A 78 4.34 8.61 3.89
C ILE A 78 4.50 9.21 5.30
N LEU A 79 3.54 8.89 6.18
CA LEU A 79 3.59 9.22 7.61
C LEU A 79 4.59 8.30 8.33
N CYS A 80 5.42 8.91 9.17
CA CYS A 80 6.39 8.21 10.01
C CYS A 80 6.46 8.90 11.37
N PRO A 81 6.83 8.17 12.44
CA PRO A 81 7.07 8.77 13.75
C PRO A 81 8.04 9.95 13.64
N CYS A 82 7.69 11.09 14.24
CA CYS A 82 8.50 12.31 14.23
C CYS A 82 9.92 12.06 14.72
N SER A 83 10.08 11.20 15.74
CA SER A 83 11.37 10.76 16.28
C SER A 83 12.31 10.09 15.26
N LYS A 84 11.77 9.58 14.14
CA LYS A 84 12.54 8.92 13.07
C LYS A 84 12.76 9.83 11.86
N LEU A 85 12.20 11.03 11.84
CA LEU A 85 12.32 11.95 10.72
C LEU A 85 13.61 12.78 10.84
N THR A 86 14.20 13.11 9.69
CA THR A 86 15.38 13.98 9.58
C THR A 86 15.06 15.20 8.74
N LEU A 87 15.69 16.34 9.01
CA LEU A 87 15.44 17.57 8.26
C LEU A 87 15.81 17.44 6.77
N LEU A 88 14.95 17.93 5.90
CA LEU A 88 15.17 18.00 4.45
C LEU A 88 16.38 18.84 4.08
N THR A 89 16.68 19.88 4.87
CA THR A 89 17.85 20.76 4.69
C THR A 89 19.16 19.99 4.63
N ASN A 90 19.27 18.84 5.31
CA ASN A 90 20.47 18.01 5.33
C ASN A 90 20.76 17.36 3.96
N TYR A 91 19.78 17.37 3.04
CA TYR A 91 19.86 16.71 1.74
C TYR A 91 19.71 17.70 0.56
N LYS A 92 19.90 19.01 0.79
CA LYS A 92 19.74 20.06 -0.23
C LYS A 92 20.51 19.78 -1.52
N GLU A 93 21.75 19.31 -1.41
CA GLU A 93 22.61 19.01 -2.56
C GLU A 93 22.10 17.82 -3.39
N LYS A 94 21.26 16.95 -2.79
CA LYS A 94 20.75 15.72 -3.41
C LYS A 94 19.33 15.88 -3.97
N LEU A 95 18.72 17.07 -3.85
CA LEU A 95 17.37 17.33 -4.36
C LEU A 95 17.27 17.23 -5.88
N HIS A 96 18.38 17.39 -6.59
CA HIS A 96 18.43 17.20 -8.05
C HIS A 96 17.95 15.79 -8.46
N LEU A 97 18.14 14.77 -7.62
CA LEU A 97 17.67 13.40 -7.83
C LEU A 97 16.14 13.27 -7.84
N LEU A 98 15.44 14.27 -7.31
CA LEU A 98 13.97 14.32 -7.21
C LEU A 98 13.35 15.21 -8.29
N SER A 99 14.12 15.58 -9.31
CA SER A 99 13.64 16.40 -10.41
C SER A 99 12.89 15.54 -11.44
N ASP A 100 11.98 16.17 -12.16
CA ASP A 100 11.28 15.55 -13.28
C ASP A 100 12.24 15.37 -14.46
N ASN A 101 12.76 14.15 -14.67
CA ASN A 101 13.66 13.80 -15.77
C ASN A 101 12.92 13.76 -17.13
N GLY A 102 12.13 14.79 -17.45
CA GLY A 102 11.32 14.89 -18.66
C GLY A 102 10.07 14.00 -18.68
N ARG A 103 9.64 13.46 -17.54
CA ARG A 103 8.48 12.55 -17.43
C ARG A 103 7.15 13.28 -17.29
N VAL A 104 7.14 14.60 -17.09
CA VAL A 104 5.93 15.44 -16.97
C VAL A 104 5.04 14.94 -15.83
N VAL A 105 5.67 14.68 -14.67
CA VAL A 105 5.03 14.17 -13.46
C VAL A 105 4.19 15.24 -12.80
N THR A 106 4.69 16.48 -12.71
CA THR A 106 3.93 17.59 -12.17
C THR A 106 3.17 18.32 -13.27
N ARG A 107 1.99 18.83 -12.94
CA ARG A 107 1.17 19.63 -13.85
C ARG A 107 0.55 20.79 -13.11
N ARG A 108 0.64 21.98 -13.70
CA ARG A 108 -0.09 23.14 -13.23
C ARG A 108 -1.57 22.99 -13.58
N GLU A 109 -2.42 23.41 -12.65
CA GLU A 109 -3.86 23.47 -12.89
C GLU A 109 -4.18 24.38 -14.09
N ARG A 110 -5.16 23.94 -14.90
CA ARG A 110 -5.69 24.69 -16.05
C ARG A 110 -7.02 25.30 -15.64
N LYS A 111 -7.16 26.62 -15.81
CA LYS A 111 -8.39 27.35 -15.51
C LYS A 111 -9.29 27.49 -16.74
N THR A 112 -8.69 27.41 -17.93
CA THR A 112 -9.42 27.47 -19.20
C THR A 112 -9.03 26.33 -20.12
N LYS A 113 -9.91 26.00 -21.08
CA LYS A 113 -9.64 24.97 -22.09
C LYS A 113 -8.49 25.35 -23.03
N SER A 114 -8.19 26.63 -23.17
CA SER A 114 -7.07 27.15 -23.97
C SER A 114 -5.73 27.11 -23.23
N ASP A 115 -5.73 26.94 -21.91
CA ASP A 115 -4.47 26.97 -21.15
C ASP A 115 -3.56 25.81 -21.58
N PRO A 116 -2.27 26.07 -21.83
CA PRO A 116 -1.33 25.01 -22.17
C PRO A 116 -1.08 24.09 -20.97
N VAL A 117 -0.72 22.83 -21.24
CA VAL A 117 -0.25 21.92 -20.19
C VAL A 117 1.17 22.33 -19.81
N MET A 118 1.35 22.78 -18.57
CA MET A 118 2.64 23.22 -18.05
C MET A 118 3.08 22.38 -16.86
N VAL A 119 4.39 22.10 -16.80
CA VAL A 119 5.04 21.40 -15.68
C VAL A 119 5.39 22.40 -14.58
N ILE A 120 5.33 21.97 -13.32
CA ILE A 120 5.80 22.76 -12.19
C ILE A 120 7.31 22.49 -12.03
N PRO A 121 8.18 23.50 -12.20
CA PRO A 121 9.62 23.30 -12.17
C PRO A 121 10.13 23.01 -10.76
N GLY A 122 11.28 22.31 -10.69
CA GLY A 122 12.00 22.04 -9.44
C GLY A 122 11.87 20.60 -8.95
N PRO A 123 12.44 20.31 -7.76
CA PRO A 123 12.32 18.99 -7.15
C PRO A 123 10.87 18.73 -6.72
N ILE A 124 10.41 17.51 -6.99
CA ILE A 124 9.03 17.11 -6.70
C ILE A 124 8.95 16.70 -5.23
N LEU A 125 8.42 17.60 -4.41
CA LEU A 125 8.33 17.46 -2.96
C LEU A 125 6.92 17.79 -2.47
N ASN A 126 6.57 17.23 -1.31
CA ASN A 126 5.46 17.68 -0.50
C ASN A 126 5.90 18.93 0.28
N PHE A 127 5.43 20.09 -0.16
CA PHE A 127 5.74 21.40 0.40
C PHE A 127 5.13 21.66 1.79
N ARG A 128 4.26 20.76 2.27
CA ARG A 128 3.68 20.86 3.62
C ARG A 128 4.58 20.26 4.70
N SER A 129 5.74 19.71 4.32
CA SER A 129 6.67 19.10 5.25
C SER A 129 8.13 19.36 4.86
N ASP A 130 8.94 19.66 5.88
CA ASP A 130 10.40 19.81 5.76
C ASP A 130 11.15 18.59 6.28
N MET A 131 10.47 17.44 6.41
CA MET A 131 11.01 16.23 7.03
C MET A 131 11.19 15.09 6.03
N ILE A 132 12.21 14.25 6.22
CA ILE A 132 12.49 13.07 5.40
C ILE A 132 12.43 11.81 6.28
N CYS A 133 11.78 10.76 5.78
CA CYS A 133 11.76 9.47 6.45
C CYS A 133 13.07 8.67 6.22
N PRO A 134 13.42 7.73 7.13
CA PRO A 134 14.67 6.97 7.04
C PRO A 134 14.87 6.23 5.71
N LYS A 135 13.79 5.73 5.09
CA LYS A 135 13.85 5.02 3.81
C LYS A 135 14.28 5.94 2.66
N CYS A 136 13.73 7.16 2.63
CA CYS A 136 14.09 8.15 1.62
C CYS A 136 15.51 8.68 1.87
N ALA A 137 15.84 9.00 3.12
CA ALA A 137 17.19 9.41 3.53
C ALA A 137 18.24 8.39 3.08
N GLN A 138 18.05 7.11 3.39
CA GLN A 138 18.97 6.04 3.00
C GLN A 138 19.13 5.91 1.47
N SER A 139 18.08 6.16 0.70
CA SER A 139 18.14 6.12 -0.76
C SER A 139 18.93 7.31 -1.31
N LEU A 140 18.67 8.51 -0.78
CA LEU A 140 19.41 9.72 -1.12
C LEU A 140 20.89 9.58 -0.73
N ASP A 141 21.20 8.96 0.40
CA ASP A 141 22.59 8.66 0.79
C ASP A 141 23.33 7.76 -0.20
N LYS A 142 22.61 6.88 -0.87
CA LYS A 142 23.14 6.04 -1.94
C LYS A 142 23.16 6.75 -3.30
N ASN A 143 22.91 8.06 -3.36
CA ASN A 143 22.75 8.85 -4.58
C ASN A 143 21.73 8.25 -5.56
N LYS A 144 20.64 7.70 -5.03
CA LYS A 144 19.55 7.11 -5.82
C LYS A 144 18.22 7.77 -5.47
N PRO A 145 17.33 7.99 -6.46
CA PRO A 145 15.97 8.44 -6.16
C PRO A 145 15.23 7.34 -5.37
N PRO A 146 14.54 7.67 -4.27
CA PRO A 146 13.73 6.70 -3.54
C PRO A 146 12.62 6.13 -4.44
N GLU A 147 12.35 4.83 -4.36
CA GLU A 147 11.36 4.15 -5.22
C GLU A 147 9.96 4.76 -5.11
N LEU A 148 9.52 5.04 -3.89
CA LEU A 148 8.22 5.64 -3.60
C LEU A 148 8.26 7.18 -3.52
N ALA A 149 9.25 7.82 -4.14
CA ALA A 149 9.30 9.28 -4.20
C ALA A 149 8.14 9.83 -5.02
N LEU A 150 7.63 11.00 -4.64
CA LEU A 150 6.63 11.75 -5.40
C LEU A 150 7.10 12.01 -6.84
N ALA A 151 8.42 12.20 -7.02
CA ALA A 151 9.07 12.35 -8.31
C ALA A 151 8.88 11.16 -9.27
N ASN A 152 8.55 9.96 -8.77
CA ASN A 152 8.38 8.75 -9.59
C ASN A 152 6.95 8.56 -10.11
N GLY A 153 6.23 9.66 -10.42
CA GLY A 153 4.86 9.58 -10.91
C GLY A 153 3.80 9.38 -9.81
N LEU A 154 4.19 9.54 -8.53
CA LEU A 154 3.30 9.43 -7.38
C LEU A 154 2.81 10.80 -6.88
N TRP A 155 3.22 11.88 -7.54
CA TRP A 155 2.78 13.22 -7.22
C TRP A 155 1.34 13.46 -7.70
N ILE A 156 0.46 13.79 -6.76
CA ILE A 156 -0.95 14.12 -7.03
C ILE A 156 -1.16 15.64 -6.96
N GLY A 157 -0.31 16.35 -6.23
CA GLY A 157 -0.49 17.76 -5.88
C GLY A 157 -1.50 17.94 -4.75
N ASP A 158 -1.85 19.19 -4.49
CA ASP A 158 -2.88 19.53 -3.52
C ASP A 158 -4.27 19.31 -4.07
N MET A 159 -5.20 18.94 -3.19
CA MET A 159 -6.61 18.85 -3.54
C MET A 159 -7.17 20.27 -3.76
N PRO A 160 -7.63 20.60 -4.97
CA PRO A 160 -8.19 21.92 -5.28
C PRO A 160 -9.47 22.15 -4.47
N THR A 161 -9.75 23.41 -4.15
CA THR A 161 -10.87 23.83 -3.28
C THR A 161 -12.22 23.34 -3.77
N GLU A 162 -12.38 23.26 -5.08
CA GLU A 162 -13.56 22.81 -5.81
C GLU A 162 -13.84 21.31 -5.61
N LEU A 163 -12.81 20.54 -5.26
CA LEU A 163 -12.91 19.11 -4.98
C LEU A 163 -12.92 18.78 -3.48
N GLN A 164 -12.84 19.81 -2.62
CA GLN A 164 -12.94 19.62 -1.17
C GLN A 164 -14.41 19.52 -0.75
N ASN A 165 -14.68 18.76 0.32
CA ASN A 165 -16.01 18.62 0.95
C ASN A 165 -17.13 18.07 0.06
N LEU A 166 -16.79 17.35 -1.02
CA LEU A 166 -17.78 16.67 -1.86
C LEU A 166 -18.51 15.58 -1.07
N THR A 167 -19.84 15.50 -1.24
CA THR A 167 -20.67 14.40 -0.75
C THR A 167 -20.25 13.08 -1.40
N LEU A 168 -20.59 11.96 -0.76
CA LEU A 168 -20.32 10.63 -1.34
C LEU A 168 -20.89 10.48 -2.75
N ALA A 169 -22.08 11.05 -3.00
CA ALA A 169 -22.71 11.03 -4.31
C ALA A 169 -21.90 11.82 -5.36
N GLU A 170 -21.42 13.01 -5.03
CA GLU A 170 -20.58 13.83 -5.91
C GLU A 170 -19.22 13.19 -6.18
N GLN A 171 -18.58 12.62 -5.15
CA GLN A 171 -17.33 11.88 -5.30
C GLN A 171 -17.48 10.71 -6.28
N LEU A 172 -18.57 9.94 -6.18
CA LEU A 172 -18.87 8.85 -7.12
C LEU A 172 -19.14 9.34 -8.54
N LEU A 173 -19.73 10.53 -8.70
CA LEU A 173 -20.01 11.14 -10.00
C LEU A 173 -18.72 11.48 -10.76
N ILE A 174 -17.77 12.13 -10.07
CA ILE A 174 -16.50 12.61 -10.65
C ILE A 174 -15.38 11.57 -10.68
N ALA A 175 -15.55 10.43 -9.98
CA ALA A 175 -14.55 9.38 -9.92
C ALA A 175 -14.23 8.84 -11.33
N ARG A 176 -12.94 8.87 -11.69
CA ARG A 176 -12.43 8.27 -12.94
C ARG A 176 -12.64 6.76 -12.97
N VAL A 177 -12.55 6.11 -11.81
CA VAL A 177 -12.85 4.68 -11.62
C VAL A 177 -14.09 4.58 -10.76
N ARG A 178 -15.17 4.02 -11.32
CA ARG A 178 -16.41 3.77 -10.57
C ARG A 178 -16.43 2.32 -10.15
N HIS A 179 -16.34 2.07 -8.85
CA HIS A 179 -16.65 0.75 -8.34
C HIS A 179 -18.17 0.55 -8.37
N ASN A 180 -18.62 -0.52 -9.03
CA ASN A 180 -20.02 -0.95 -8.96
C ASN A 180 -20.29 -1.52 -7.57
N ARG A 181 -20.47 -0.64 -6.57
CA ARG A 181 -20.82 -1.03 -5.20
C ARG A 181 -22.30 -0.75 -4.97
N CYS A 182 -23.08 -1.80 -4.70
CA CYS A 182 -24.46 -1.66 -4.25
C CYS A 182 -24.48 -1.72 -2.73
N VAL A 183 -24.99 -0.67 -2.09
CA VAL A 183 -25.25 -0.64 -0.65
C VAL A 183 -26.75 -0.80 -0.45
N VAL A 184 -27.16 -1.94 0.10
CA VAL A 184 -28.56 -2.21 0.43
C VAL A 184 -28.75 -1.92 1.91
N ARG A 185 -29.55 -0.91 2.25
CA ARG A 185 -29.98 -0.67 3.64
C ARG A 185 -31.15 -1.59 3.96
N VAL A 186 -30.97 -2.48 4.92
CA VAL A 186 -32.01 -3.40 5.35
C VAL A 186 -32.66 -2.84 6.61
N SER A 187 -33.97 -2.62 6.56
CA SER A 187 -34.78 -2.19 7.69
C SER A 187 -35.77 -3.29 8.09
N SER A 188 -35.28 -4.44 8.57
CA SER A 188 -35.96 -5.28 9.57
C SER A 188 -35.04 -6.42 10.07
N GLY A 189 -35.06 -6.67 11.38
CA GLY A 189 -34.24 -7.67 12.07
C GLY A 189 -34.88 -9.05 12.10
N MET A 190 -34.80 -9.80 10.99
CA MET A 190 -35.15 -11.22 10.96
C MET A 190 -33.96 -12.10 10.58
N HIS A 191 -33.96 -13.33 11.10
CA HIS A 191 -32.78 -14.21 11.24
C HIS A 191 -32.15 -14.71 9.91
N LYS A 192 -32.80 -14.53 8.75
CA LYS A 192 -32.24 -14.84 7.42
C LYS A 192 -32.73 -13.84 6.35
N MET A 193 -31.79 -13.33 5.55
CA MET A 193 -32.03 -12.35 4.48
C MET A 193 -32.05 -13.02 3.10
N ARG A 194 -33.07 -12.73 2.28
CA ARG A 194 -33.08 -12.97 0.83
C ARG A 194 -33.47 -11.66 0.13
N ALA A 195 -32.65 -11.20 -0.81
CA ALA A 195 -32.93 -10.01 -1.62
C ALA A 195 -32.46 -10.23 -3.05
N ASN A 196 -33.20 -9.66 -4.02
CA ASN A 196 -32.81 -9.62 -5.42
C ASN A 196 -32.19 -8.26 -5.71
N ALA A 197 -30.94 -8.24 -6.19
CA ALA A 197 -30.28 -7.03 -6.63
C ALA A 197 -30.32 -6.97 -8.16
N VAL A 198 -30.93 -5.92 -8.72
CA VAL A 198 -30.85 -5.60 -10.15
C VAL A 198 -29.76 -4.55 -10.30
N MET A 199 -28.65 -4.94 -10.93
CA MET A 199 -27.54 -4.04 -11.23
C MET A 199 -27.51 -3.75 -12.72
N PHE A 200 -27.45 -2.46 -13.07
CA PHE A 200 -27.19 -2.04 -14.44
C PHE A 200 -25.68 -1.88 -14.63
N ALA A 201 -25.18 -2.30 -15.80
CA ALA A 201 -23.78 -2.08 -16.14
C ALA A 201 -23.53 -0.58 -16.27
N ASN A 202 -22.69 -0.03 -15.39
CA ASN A 202 -22.23 1.34 -15.54
C ASN A 202 -21.11 1.34 -16.59
N PRO A 203 -21.25 2.03 -17.75
CA PRO A 203 -20.21 2.07 -18.76
C PRO A 203 -18.95 2.68 -18.15
N THR A 204 -17.99 1.81 -17.83
CA THR A 204 -16.71 2.19 -17.25
C THR A 204 -15.69 2.16 -18.39
N PRO A 205 -14.98 3.27 -18.66
CA PRO A 205 -13.94 3.26 -19.68
C PRO A 205 -12.87 2.24 -19.28
N THR A 206 -12.40 1.42 -20.24
CA THR A 206 -11.23 0.56 -20.04
C THR A 206 -10.01 1.44 -19.80
N ILE A 207 -9.50 1.44 -18.56
CA ILE A 207 -8.27 2.12 -18.21
C ILE A 207 -7.15 1.10 -18.43
N TYR A 208 -6.42 1.25 -19.54
CA TYR A 208 -5.19 0.52 -19.84
C TYR A 208 -3.99 1.17 -19.18
#